data_AF-A0A0H5NF70-F1
#
_entry.id   AF-A0A0H5NF70-F1
#
_cell.length_a   1.000
_cell.length_b   1.000
_cell.length_c   1.000
_cell.angle_alpha   90.00
_cell.angle_beta   90.00
_cell.angle_gamma   90.00
#
_symmetry.space_group_name_H-M   'P 1'
#
loop_
_entity.id
_entity.type
_entity.pdbx_description
1 polymer ?
#
loop_
_entity_poly.entity_id
_entity_poly.type
_entity_poly.pdbx_seq_one_letter_code
_entity_poly.pdbx_strand_id
1 'polypeptide(L)'
;MRRIASALLVAALALTSAGAVATAESEPAATGFALVTLTTMPAGWSQRTDLRPHLQVYADGRAVHRPDATAPDRDPGTEPREVVGTVPREALDKALTEIRALADTDFGVPAGTDQGSQIIDLMPENPTEDVHLILYAPDATDGLSAEQRDARTRFTALYRGLLDAFRGTS
;
A
#
# COMPACT_ATOMS: atom_id res chain seq x y z
N MET A 1 -30.98 62.19 -43.43
CA MET A 1 -31.67 60.90 -43.75
C MET A 1 -30.84 59.73 -43.24
N ARG A 2 -31.30 58.48 -43.33
CA ARG A 2 -30.76 57.29 -42.64
C ARG A 2 -30.26 56.22 -43.64
N ARG A 3 -29.19 55.48 -43.29
CA ARG A 3 -28.50 54.30 -43.91
C ARG A 3 -26.97 54.56 -43.85
N ILE A 4 -26.08 53.82 -43.18
CA ILE A 4 -25.86 52.37 -42.91
C ILE A 4 -25.17 51.62 -44.08
N ALA A 5 -23.88 51.28 -43.88
CA ALA A 5 -23.18 50.05 -44.32
C ALA A 5 -21.75 50.02 -43.70
N SER A 6 -21.09 48.85 -43.61
CA SER A 6 -19.84 48.66 -42.83
C SER A 6 -18.82 47.71 -43.49
N ALA A 7 -17.52 47.97 -43.30
CA ALA A 7 -16.36 47.03 -43.32
C ALA A 7 -15.14 47.79 -42.72
N LEU A 8 -14.22 47.27 -41.87
CA LEU A 8 -13.46 46.00 -41.85
C LEU A 8 -12.49 45.91 -43.05
N LEU A 9 -11.20 45.54 -42.96
CA LEU A 9 -10.29 45.12 -41.87
C LEU A 9 -8.84 45.57 -42.31
N VAL A 10 -7.71 45.56 -41.58
CA VAL A 10 -7.15 44.84 -40.42
C VAL A 10 -6.13 45.76 -39.68
N ALA A 11 -5.59 45.34 -38.53
CA ALA A 11 -4.34 45.85 -37.98
C ALA A 11 -3.38 44.67 -37.64
N ALA A 12 -2.08 44.81 -37.91
CA ALA A 12 -1.11 43.72 -37.73
C ALA A 12 0.25 44.22 -37.19
N LEU A 13 0.50 43.98 -35.90
CA LEU A 13 1.84 43.96 -35.30
C LEU A 13 1.90 42.79 -34.31
N ALA A 14 2.67 41.76 -34.64
CA ALA A 14 3.02 40.69 -33.72
C ALA A 14 4.46 40.91 -33.24
N LEU A 15 4.62 41.26 -31.96
CA LEU A 15 5.95 41.28 -31.32
C LEU A 15 6.30 39.86 -30.85
N THR A 16 7.50 39.40 -31.20
CA THR A 16 8.01 38.08 -30.83
C THR A 16 8.57 38.09 -29.41
N SER A 17 7.86 37.51 -28.44
CA SER A 17 8.38 37.23 -27.10
C SER A 17 9.04 35.84 -27.07
N ALA A 18 10.35 35.80 -26.84
CA ALA A 18 11.08 34.56 -26.65
C ALA A 18 10.86 34.02 -25.22
N GLY A 19 9.83 33.18 -25.06
CA GLY A 19 9.57 32.48 -23.79
C GLY A 19 10.49 31.27 -23.62
N ALA A 20 11.38 31.32 -22.63
CA ALA A 20 12.12 30.13 -22.20
C ALA A 20 11.18 29.17 -21.46
N VAL A 21 10.90 28.00 -22.05
CA VAL A 21 10.08 26.97 -21.40
C VAL A 21 10.91 26.21 -20.37
N ALA A 22 10.79 26.63 -19.11
CA ALA A 22 11.22 25.80 -17.98
C ALA A 22 10.27 24.60 -17.88
N THR A 23 10.73 23.42 -18.32
CA THR A 23 10.05 22.16 -18.08
C THR A 23 10.14 21.82 -16.60
N ALA A 24 9.11 22.17 -15.83
CA ALA A 24 8.92 21.62 -14.50
C ALA A 24 8.74 20.10 -14.66
N GLU A 25 9.67 19.33 -14.11
CA GLU A 25 9.55 17.88 -14.02
C GLU A 25 8.48 17.59 -12.97
N SER A 26 7.31 17.12 -13.40
CA SER A 26 6.21 16.81 -12.50
C SER A 26 6.58 15.60 -11.65
N GLU A 27 6.94 15.81 -10.39
CA GLU A 27 6.91 14.74 -9.39
C GLU A 27 5.52 14.08 -9.44
N PRO A 28 5.43 12.74 -9.57
CA PRO A 28 4.14 12.06 -9.63
C PRO A 28 3.37 12.33 -8.34
N ALA A 29 2.14 12.81 -8.48
CA ALA A 29 1.31 13.22 -7.35
C ALA A 29 1.00 12.00 -6.49
N ALA A 30 1.68 11.88 -5.34
CA ALA A 30 1.61 10.73 -4.46
C ALA A 30 0.16 10.33 -4.18
N THR A 31 -0.20 9.09 -4.55
CA THR A 31 -1.54 8.54 -4.30
C THR A 31 -1.87 8.64 -2.81
N GLY A 32 -3.08 9.09 -2.49
CA GLY A 32 -3.57 9.17 -1.11
C GLY A 32 -3.73 7.80 -0.43
N PHE A 33 -3.60 6.72 -1.20
CA PHE A 33 -3.64 5.33 -0.76
C PHE A 33 -2.23 4.79 -0.49
N ALA A 34 -2.10 3.87 0.45
CA ALA A 34 -0.86 3.17 0.71
C ALA A 34 -0.55 2.18 -0.42
N LEU A 35 0.71 2.15 -0.86
CA LEU A 35 1.21 1.19 -1.86
C LEU A 35 1.26 -0.24 -1.29
N VAL A 36 1.59 -0.38 0.00
CA VAL A 36 1.57 -1.67 0.71
C VAL A 36 0.84 -1.53 2.04
N THR A 37 -0.02 -2.49 2.39
CA THR A 37 -0.58 -2.64 3.75
C THR A 37 -0.28 -4.01 4.34
N LEU A 38 -0.05 -4.04 5.66
CA LEU A 38 0.11 -5.27 6.45
C LEU A 38 -1.01 -5.35 7.49
N THR A 39 -1.90 -6.33 7.38
CA THR A 39 -3.04 -6.48 8.29
C THR A 39 -3.03 -7.87 8.94
N THR A 40 -3.10 -7.91 10.27
CA THR A 40 -3.37 -9.14 11.02
C THR A 40 -4.84 -9.14 11.45
N MET A 41 -5.54 -10.25 11.28
CA MET A 41 -6.87 -10.49 11.86
C MET A 41 -6.74 -11.61 12.90
N PRO A 42 -6.72 -11.31 14.21
CA PRO A 42 -6.59 -12.33 15.26
C PRO A 42 -7.75 -13.32 15.31
N ALA A 43 -7.53 -14.44 16.02
CA ALA A 43 -8.58 -15.39 16.36
C ALA A 43 -9.79 -14.69 16.99
N GLY A 44 -11.00 -15.01 16.51
CA GLY A 44 -12.26 -14.40 16.97
C GLY A 44 -12.51 -12.94 16.56
N TRP A 45 -11.58 -12.25 15.90
CA TRP A 45 -11.72 -10.83 15.53
C TRP A 45 -12.48 -10.59 14.21
N SER A 46 -13.05 -11.62 13.59
CA SER A 46 -13.76 -11.55 12.30
C SER A 46 -15.04 -10.68 12.31
N GLN A 47 -15.50 -10.25 13.49
CA GLN A 47 -16.63 -9.33 13.66
C GLN A 47 -16.21 -7.91 14.09
N ARG A 48 -14.90 -7.61 14.21
CA ARG A 48 -14.41 -6.26 14.56
C ARG A 48 -14.44 -5.34 13.34
N THR A 49 -15.13 -4.21 13.48
CA THR A 49 -15.20 -3.12 12.48
C THR A 49 -14.03 -2.14 12.57
N ASP A 50 -13.23 -2.25 13.63
CA ASP A 50 -12.08 -1.42 13.98
C ASP A 50 -10.74 -2.15 13.78
N LEU A 51 -10.71 -3.06 12.79
CA LEU A 51 -9.46 -3.58 12.22
C LEU A 51 -8.75 -2.47 11.43
N ARG A 52 -7.43 -2.36 11.59
CA ARG A 52 -6.57 -1.41 10.86
C ARG A 52 -5.26 -2.13 10.49
N PRO A 53 -4.61 -1.79 9.37
CA PRO A 53 -3.29 -2.34 9.07
C PRO A 53 -2.26 -1.92 10.13
N HIS A 54 -1.46 -2.89 10.59
CA HIS A 54 -0.27 -2.63 11.41
C HIS A 54 0.67 -1.67 10.70
N LEU A 55 0.87 -1.83 9.40
CA LEU A 55 1.72 -0.96 8.60
C LEU A 55 0.99 -0.54 7.34
N GLN A 56 1.13 0.73 7.00
CA GLN A 56 0.85 1.29 5.68
C GLN A 56 2.13 1.93 5.17
N VAL A 57 2.54 1.63 3.94
CA VAL A 57 3.71 2.23 3.27
C VAL A 57 3.26 2.87 1.97
N TYR A 58 3.63 4.13 1.75
CA TYR A 58 3.31 4.89 0.53
C TYR A 58 4.43 4.75 -0.51
N ALA A 59 4.16 5.08 -1.77
CA ALA A 59 5.10 4.89 -2.88
C ALA A 59 6.42 5.69 -2.74
N ASP A 60 6.39 6.79 -1.97
CA ASP A 60 7.55 7.62 -1.60
C ASP A 60 8.34 7.09 -0.39
N GLY A 61 7.92 5.96 0.20
CA GLY A 61 8.56 5.37 1.37
C GLY A 61 8.16 5.97 2.72
N ARG A 62 7.25 6.96 2.77
CA ARG A 62 6.57 7.32 4.04
C ARG A 62 5.77 6.13 4.55
N ALA A 63 5.60 6.03 5.86
CA ALA A 63 4.86 4.94 6.47
C ALA A 63 4.10 5.38 7.73
N VAL A 64 3.03 4.66 8.05
CA VAL A 64 2.29 4.75 9.32
C VAL A 64 2.22 3.35 9.94
N HIS A 65 2.76 3.22 11.15
CA HIS A 65 2.77 2.00 11.94
C HIS A 65 1.80 2.11 13.11
N ARG A 66 1.04 1.04 13.38
CA ARG A 66 0.00 0.90 14.42
C ARG A 66 0.34 -0.31 15.30
N PRO A 67 1.26 -0.18 16.26
CA PRO A 67 1.80 -1.31 17.03
C PRO A 67 0.75 -2.03 17.88
N ASP A 68 -0.34 -1.36 18.23
CA ASP A 68 -1.47 -1.84 19.01
C ASP A 68 -2.71 -2.21 18.17
N ALA A 69 -2.59 -2.23 16.83
CA ALA A 69 -3.68 -2.59 15.92
C ALA A 69 -4.37 -3.91 16.29
N THR A 70 -3.59 -4.89 16.80
CA THR A 70 -4.10 -6.16 17.33
C THR A 70 -3.65 -6.46 18.77
N ALA A 71 -3.48 -5.42 19.60
CA ALA A 71 -3.30 -5.66 21.04
C ALA A 71 -4.58 -6.33 21.59
N PRO A 72 -4.48 -7.48 22.31
CA PRO A 72 -5.65 -8.27 22.71
C PRO A 72 -6.59 -7.46 23.61
N ASP A 73 -6.02 -6.60 24.46
CA ASP A 73 -6.72 -5.74 25.41
C ASP A 73 -7.16 -4.39 24.81
N ARG A 74 -7.05 -4.18 23.48
CA ARG A 74 -7.56 -2.94 22.83
C ARG A 74 -9.08 -2.97 22.75
N ASP A 75 -9.71 -2.09 23.52
CA ASP A 75 -11.17 -1.88 23.57
C ASP A 75 -11.82 -1.87 22.16
N PRO A 76 -12.91 -2.62 21.93
CA PRO A 76 -13.67 -2.58 20.69
C PRO A 76 -14.18 -1.18 20.34
N GLY A 77 -13.78 -0.68 19.16
CA GLY A 77 -14.15 0.64 18.64
C GLY A 77 -13.12 1.75 18.93
N THR A 78 -12.07 1.49 19.72
CA THR A 78 -11.00 2.45 19.98
C THR A 78 -9.93 2.37 18.89
N GLU A 79 -9.75 3.42 18.11
CA GLU A 79 -8.68 3.49 17.09
C GLU A 79 -7.29 3.22 17.71
N PRO A 80 -6.44 2.37 17.11
CA PRO A 80 -5.08 2.12 17.58
C PRO A 80 -4.17 3.35 17.38
N ARG A 81 -3.13 3.45 18.20
CA ARG A 81 -2.15 4.53 18.15
C ARG A 81 -1.33 4.50 16.87
N GLU A 82 -1.30 5.61 16.15
CA GLU A 82 -0.45 5.78 14.97
C GLU A 82 0.97 6.27 15.34
N VAL A 83 1.96 5.80 14.58
CA VAL A 83 3.35 6.27 14.59
C VAL A 83 3.74 6.55 13.14
N VAL A 84 4.04 7.80 12.81
CA VAL A 84 4.54 8.19 11.49
C VAL A 84 6.02 7.84 11.37
N GLY A 85 6.47 7.50 10.17
CA GLY A 85 7.87 7.15 9.91
C GLY A 85 8.14 6.92 8.43
N THR A 86 9.16 6.12 8.15
CA THR A 86 9.53 5.70 6.79
C THR A 86 9.89 4.21 6.74
N VAL A 87 9.81 3.61 5.56
CA VAL A 87 10.48 2.34 5.23
C VAL A 87 11.58 2.66 4.21
N PRO A 88 12.84 2.24 4.43
CA PRO A 88 13.94 2.47 3.48
C PRO A 88 13.62 1.92 2.10
N ARG A 89 13.95 2.69 1.05
CA ARG A 89 13.61 2.35 -0.34
C ARG A 89 14.08 0.95 -0.75
N GLU A 90 15.29 0.56 -0.38
CA GLU A 90 15.85 -0.80 -0.58
C GLU A 90 14.98 -1.91 0.01
N ALA A 91 14.46 -1.72 1.23
CA ALA A 91 13.60 -2.68 1.89
C ALA A 91 12.22 -2.76 1.22
N LEU A 92 11.68 -1.61 0.78
CA LEU A 92 10.43 -1.55 0.02
C LEU A 92 10.57 -2.22 -1.36
N ASP A 93 11.61 -1.93 -2.13
CA ASP A 93 11.82 -2.54 -3.46
C ASP A 93 12.04 -4.05 -3.37
N LYS A 94 12.77 -4.52 -2.35
CA LYS A 94 12.90 -5.95 -2.04
C LYS A 94 11.54 -6.57 -1.71
N ALA A 95 10.72 -5.90 -0.90
CA ALA A 95 9.39 -6.38 -0.54
C ALA A 95 8.44 -6.41 -1.75
N LEU A 96 8.41 -5.36 -2.58
CA LEU A 96 7.61 -5.30 -3.81
C LEU A 96 8.00 -6.39 -4.82
N THR A 97 9.27 -6.79 -4.83
CA THR A 97 9.77 -7.92 -5.64
C THR A 97 9.23 -9.25 -5.08
N GLU A 98 9.34 -9.46 -3.77
CA GLU A 98 8.90 -10.71 -3.12
C GLU A 98 7.37 -10.88 -3.11
N ILE A 99 6.60 -9.79 -2.95
CA ILE A 99 5.13 -9.81 -3.06
C ILE A 99 4.71 -10.31 -4.44
N ARG A 100 5.27 -9.74 -5.51
CA ARG A 100 5.00 -10.17 -6.89
C ARG A 100 5.48 -11.61 -7.14
N ALA A 101 6.60 -12.02 -6.55
CA ALA A 101 7.11 -13.39 -6.60
C ALA A 101 6.35 -14.39 -5.69
N LEU A 102 5.27 -13.95 -5.04
CA LEU A 102 4.35 -14.76 -4.25
C LEU A 102 2.89 -14.68 -4.74
N ALA A 103 2.58 -13.84 -5.74
CA ALA A 103 1.21 -13.53 -6.17
C ALA A 103 0.38 -14.78 -6.54
N ASP A 104 0.95 -15.69 -7.33
CA ASP A 104 0.30 -16.94 -7.77
C ASP A 104 0.58 -18.14 -6.84
N THR A 105 1.08 -17.91 -5.62
CA THR A 105 1.54 -18.99 -4.72
C THR A 105 0.44 -19.48 -3.79
N ASP A 106 0.15 -20.79 -3.81
CA ASP A 106 -0.70 -21.42 -2.82
C ASP A 106 0.02 -21.52 -1.46
N PHE A 107 -0.49 -20.79 -0.46
CA PHE A 107 -0.04 -20.87 0.94
C PHE A 107 -0.67 -22.04 1.71
N GLY A 108 -1.67 -22.72 1.14
CA GLY A 108 -2.49 -23.72 1.80
C GLY A 108 -3.40 -23.16 2.89
N VAL A 109 -4.48 -23.88 3.17
CA VAL A 109 -5.41 -23.59 4.28
C VAL A 109 -5.33 -24.73 5.30
N PRO A 110 -4.65 -24.54 6.45
CA PRO A 110 -4.61 -25.54 7.52
C PRO A 110 -6.01 -25.91 8.01
N ALA A 111 -6.23 -27.19 8.28
CA ALA A 111 -7.54 -27.70 8.69
C ALA A 111 -7.79 -27.53 10.20
N GLY A 112 -8.99 -27.10 10.57
CA GLY A 112 -9.48 -27.15 11.96
C GLY A 112 -8.96 -26.07 12.92
N THR A 113 -8.31 -25.02 12.40
CA THR A 113 -7.71 -23.94 13.20
C THR A 113 -8.49 -22.64 13.13
N ASP A 114 -8.66 -21.95 14.27
CA ASP A 114 -9.30 -20.64 14.41
C ASP A 114 -8.31 -19.47 14.55
N GLN A 115 -7.02 -19.72 14.36
CA GLN A 115 -5.85 -18.83 14.60
C GLN A 115 -5.80 -17.52 13.77
N GLY A 116 -6.88 -17.14 13.10
CA GLY A 116 -6.96 -15.90 12.34
C GLY A 116 -6.17 -15.92 11.02
N SER A 117 -5.75 -14.74 10.55
CA SER A 117 -4.96 -14.59 9.33
C SER A 117 -4.01 -13.39 9.36
N GLN A 118 -3.05 -13.39 8.44
CA GLN A 118 -2.26 -12.23 8.06
C GLN A 118 -2.47 -11.94 6.57
N ILE A 119 -2.45 -10.67 6.20
CA ILE A 119 -2.75 -10.16 4.86
C ILE A 119 -1.66 -9.16 4.45
N ILE A 120 -1.17 -9.29 3.21
CA ILE A 120 -0.35 -8.27 2.55
C ILE A 120 -1.11 -7.80 1.31
N ASP A 121 -1.47 -6.52 1.29
CA ASP A 121 -2.03 -5.85 0.13
C ASP A 121 -0.93 -5.04 -0.56
N LEU A 122 -0.81 -5.17 -1.88
CA LEU A 122 -0.05 -4.29 -2.76
C LEU A 122 -1.04 -3.61 -3.70
N MET A 123 -1.09 -2.28 -3.65
CA MET A 123 -2.04 -1.43 -4.39
C MET A 123 -1.28 -0.32 -5.14
N PRO A 124 -0.69 -0.60 -6.31
CA PRO A 124 -0.01 0.40 -7.14
C PRO A 124 -0.98 1.32 -7.88
N GLU A 125 -0.45 2.35 -8.58
CA GLU A 125 -1.27 3.30 -9.35
C GLU A 125 -2.10 2.63 -10.47
N ASN A 126 -1.63 1.47 -10.95
CA ASN A 126 -2.34 0.62 -11.91
C ASN A 126 -3.04 -0.54 -11.18
N PRO A 127 -4.37 -0.51 -10.97
CA PRO A 127 -5.07 -1.55 -10.21
C PRO A 127 -5.13 -2.92 -10.91
N THR A 128 -4.61 -3.05 -12.14
CA THR A 128 -4.40 -4.38 -12.74
C THR A 128 -3.10 -5.05 -12.28
N GLU A 129 -2.30 -4.39 -11.44
CA GLU A 129 -1.11 -4.92 -10.76
C GLU A 129 -1.33 -5.10 -9.24
N ASP A 130 -2.57 -5.00 -8.77
CA ASP A 130 -2.93 -5.29 -7.37
C ASP A 130 -2.57 -6.74 -7.01
N VAL A 131 -1.95 -6.96 -5.85
CA VAL A 131 -1.64 -8.29 -5.32
C VAL A 131 -2.13 -8.41 -3.87
N HIS A 132 -2.92 -9.43 -3.60
CA HIS A 132 -3.51 -9.70 -2.29
C HIS A 132 -3.06 -11.07 -1.78
N LEU A 133 -2.12 -11.09 -0.83
CA LEU A 133 -1.59 -12.33 -0.24
C LEU A 133 -2.27 -12.58 1.11
N ILE A 134 -2.91 -13.74 1.29
CA ILE A 134 -3.52 -14.14 2.57
C ILE A 134 -2.80 -15.38 3.13
N LEU A 135 -2.31 -15.26 4.36
CA LEU A 135 -1.81 -16.37 5.17
C LEU A 135 -2.85 -16.73 6.25
N TYR A 136 -3.63 -17.79 6.02
CA TYR A 136 -4.56 -18.34 7.02
C TYR A 136 -3.83 -19.16 8.08
N ALA A 137 -4.19 -18.96 9.35
CA ALA A 137 -3.64 -19.64 10.53
C ALA A 137 -2.09 -19.67 10.50
N PRO A 138 -1.40 -18.52 10.63
CA PRO A 138 0.00 -18.36 10.26
C PRO A 138 0.96 -19.34 10.93
N ASP A 139 0.72 -19.69 12.19
CA ASP A 139 1.56 -20.62 12.96
C ASP A 139 1.24 -22.12 12.71
N ALA A 140 0.13 -22.44 12.03
CA ALA A 140 -0.26 -23.80 11.69
C ALA A 140 0.44 -24.30 10.42
N THR A 141 0.87 -25.57 10.46
CA THR A 141 1.56 -26.26 9.35
C THR A 141 1.03 -27.67 9.04
N ASP A 142 0.04 -28.14 9.80
CA ASP A 142 -0.52 -29.49 9.65
C ASP A 142 -1.28 -29.66 8.33
N GLY A 143 -1.06 -30.81 7.68
CA GLY A 143 -1.64 -31.14 6.37
C GLY A 143 -0.97 -30.49 5.16
N LEU A 144 0.06 -29.65 5.35
CA LEU A 144 0.66 -28.87 4.27
C LEU A 144 1.82 -29.56 3.54
N SER A 145 1.91 -29.32 2.24
CA SER A 145 3.04 -29.72 1.39
C SER A 145 4.36 -29.04 1.81
N ALA A 146 5.49 -29.45 1.23
CA ALA A 146 6.78 -28.80 1.51
C ALA A 146 6.79 -27.38 0.93
N GLU A 147 6.31 -27.25 -0.30
CA GLU A 147 6.21 -26.02 -1.08
C GLU A 147 5.32 -24.99 -0.39
N GLN A 148 4.16 -25.41 0.14
CA GLN A 148 3.28 -24.56 0.95
C GLN A 148 3.99 -24.07 2.23
N ARG A 149 4.75 -24.93 2.94
CA ARG A 149 5.48 -24.54 4.15
C ARG A 149 6.62 -23.56 3.87
N ASP A 150 7.32 -23.73 2.74
CA ASP A 150 8.35 -22.79 2.29
C ASP A 150 7.72 -21.44 1.86
N ALA A 151 6.59 -21.46 1.16
CA ALA A 151 5.83 -20.26 0.79
C ALA A 151 5.34 -19.46 2.01
N ARG A 152 4.82 -20.13 3.05
CA ARG A 152 4.41 -19.50 4.31
C ARG A 152 5.60 -18.91 5.07
N THR A 153 6.76 -19.57 5.00
CA THR A 153 8.01 -19.07 5.57
C THR A 153 8.47 -17.79 4.86
N ARG A 154 8.41 -17.75 3.52
CA ARG A 154 8.64 -16.54 2.71
C ARG A 154 7.68 -15.40 3.07
N PHE A 155 6.38 -15.66 3.11
CA PHE A 155 5.36 -14.69 3.55
C PHE A 155 5.68 -14.13 4.94
N THR A 156 5.99 -14.99 5.91
CA THR A 156 6.26 -14.59 7.30
C THR A 156 7.52 -13.73 7.40
N ALA A 157 8.57 -14.06 6.64
CA ALA A 157 9.80 -13.29 6.56
C ALA A 157 9.59 -11.92 5.89
N LEU A 158 8.75 -11.85 4.85
CA LEU A 158 8.34 -10.62 4.17
C LEU A 158 7.53 -9.71 5.11
N TYR A 159 6.50 -10.27 5.78
CA TYR A 159 5.62 -9.53 6.69
C TYR A 159 6.40 -8.92 7.87
N ARG A 160 7.26 -9.72 8.51
CA ARG A 160 8.13 -9.25 9.59
C ARG A 160 9.19 -8.28 9.09
N GLY A 161 9.85 -8.58 7.96
CA GLY A 161 10.89 -7.74 7.39
C GLY A 161 10.45 -6.32 7.01
N LEU A 162 9.18 -6.13 6.62
CA LEU A 162 8.60 -4.80 6.41
C LEU A 162 8.32 -4.04 7.73
N LEU A 163 7.86 -4.74 8.78
CA LEU A 163 7.69 -4.17 10.13
C LEU A 163 9.05 -3.79 10.75
N ASP A 164 10.03 -4.68 10.68
CA ASP A 164 11.39 -4.47 11.20
C ASP A 164 12.14 -3.36 10.43
N ALA A 165 11.78 -3.11 9.17
CA ALA A 165 12.32 -2.02 8.37
C ALA A 165 11.71 -0.64 8.69
N PHE A 166 10.60 -0.56 9.44
CA PHE A 166 9.96 0.70 9.79
C PHE A 166 10.83 1.56 10.72
N ARG A 167 11.01 2.83 10.35
CA ARG A 167 11.76 3.84 11.11
C ARG A 167 10.82 4.97 11.51
N GLY A 168 10.27 4.88 12.71
CA GLY A 168 9.39 5.90 13.29
C GLY A 168 10.13 7.20 13.59
N THR A 169 9.50 8.34 13.34
CA THR A 169 9.95 9.64 13.86
C THR A 169 9.61 9.72 15.34
N SER A 170 10.61 10.02 16.18
CA SER A 170 10.47 10.22 17.64
C SER A 170 10.32 11.69 17.99
#